data_AF-A0A523LCR7-F1
#
_entry.id   AF-A0A523LCR7-F1
#
_cell.length_a   1.000
_cell.length_b   1.000
_cell.length_c   1.000
_cell.angle_alpha   90.00
_cell.angle_beta   90.00
_cell.angle_gamma   90.00
#
_symmetry.space_group_name_H-M   'P 1'
#
loop_
_entity.id
_entity.type
_entity.pdbx_description
1 polymer ?
#
loop_
_entity_poly.entity_id
_entity_poly.type
_entity_poly.pdbx_seq_one_letter_code
_entity_poly.pdbx_strand_id
1 'polypeptide(L)'
;RSEAHHEQREQVDEIRTRLGILTPRESEVLEKVVVGKSNKVIASDLGLSTRTVEIHRSRVMEKMQADSLAHLVRMYVAVEGESD
;
A
#
# COMPACT_ATOMS: atom_id res chain seq x y z
N ARG A 1 21.39 -20.50 -0.92
CA ARG A 1 19.95 -20.76 -1.18
C ARG A 1 19.09 -20.51 0.07
N SER A 2 19.62 -20.72 1.28
CA SER A 2 18.98 -20.40 2.57
C SER A 2 18.88 -18.89 2.86
N GLU A 3 19.90 -18.09 2.51
CA GLU A 3 19.94 -16.64 2.78
C GLU A 3 18.87 -15.86 2.00
N ALA A 4 18.73 -16.10 0.69
CA ALA A 4 17.76 -15.40 -0.14
C ALA A 4 16.28 -15.61 0.29
N HIS A 5 15.95 -16.78 0.84
CA HIS A 5 14.61 -17.01 1.39
C HIS A 5 14.38 -16.34 2.74
N HIS A 6 15.45 -16.09 3.50
CA HIS A 6 15.37 -15.40 4.78
C HIS A 6 15.15 -13.90 4.56
N GLU A 7 15.95 -13.29 3.69
CA GLU A 7 15.85 -11.86 3.33
C GLU A 7 14.46 -11.53 2.74
N GLN A 8 13.93 -12.40 1.88
CA GLN A 8 12.59 -12.23 1.30
C GLN A 8 11.50 -12.25 2.38
N ARG A 9 11.60 -13.17 3.35
CA ARG A 9 10.62 -13.27 4.44
C ARG A 9 10.68 -12.08 5.37
N GLU A 10 11.89 -11.65 5.74
CA GLU A 10 12.07 -10.44 6.57
C GLU A 10 11.48 -9.20 5.90
N GLN A 11 11.70 -9.06 4.59
CA GLN A 11 11.11 -7.97 3.83
C GLN A 11 9.57 -8.03 3.84
N VAL A 12 8.98 -9.20 3.62
CA VAL A 12 7.52 -9.34 3.62
C VAL A 12 6.92 -9.06 5.01
N ASP A 13 7.57 -9.54 6.08
CA ASP A 13 7.12 -9.28 7.45
C ASP A 13 7.22 -7.79 7.83
N GLU A 14 8.24 -7.10 7.33
CA GLU A 14 8.34 -5.65 7.47
C GLU A 14 7.20 -4.93 6.73
N ILE A 15 6.88 -5.34 5.49
CA ILE A 15 5.76 -4.77 4.74
C ILE A 15 4.43 -5.03 5.47
N ARG A 16 4.20 -6.24 5.99
CA ARG A 16 3.02 -6.57 6.81
C ARG A 16 2.91 -5.66 8.03
N THR A 17 4.02 -5.41 8.71
CA THR A 17 4.06 -4.49 9.85
C THR A 17 3.66 -3.07 9.44
N ARG A 18 4.16 -2.58 8.29
CA ARG A 18 3.80 -1.26 7.76
C ARG A 18 2.33 -1.17 7.33
N LEU A 19 1.78 -2.25 6.76
CA LEU A 19 0.34 -2.32 6.47
C LEU A 19 -0.50 -2.25 7.75
N GLY A 20 -0.04 -2.89 8.84
CA GLY A 20 -0.72 -2.88 10.13
C GLY A 20 -0.79 -1.52 10.84
N ILE A 21 0.06 -0.55 10.49
CA ILE A 21 0.03 0.82 11.06
C ILE A 21 -0.80 1.81 10.23
N LEU A 22 -1.32 1.38 9.07
CA LEU A 22 -2.23 2.19 8.28
C LEU A 22 -3.57 2.33 9.01
N THR A 23 -4.12 3.53 8.97
CA THR A 23 -5.49 3.76 9.43
C THR A 23 -6.48 3.11 8.46
N PRO A 24 -7.72 2.80 8.88
CA PRO A 24 -8.72 2.20 8.00
C PRO A 24 -8.90 2.96 6.68
N ARG A 25 -8.88 4.29 6.74
CA ARG A 25 -9.02 5.14 5.56
C ARG A 25 -7.81 5.13 4.64
N GLU A 26 -6.61 4.98 5.19
CA GLU A 26 -5.39 4.82 4.42
C GLU A 26 -5.36 3.47 3.72
N SER A 27 -5.80 2.40 4.39
CA SER A 27 -5.94 1.05 3.80
C SER A 27 -6.95 1.03 2.66
N GLU A 28 -8.14 1.63 2.83
CA GLU A 28 -9.13 1.74 1.75
C GLU A 28 -8.59 2.49 0.52
N VAL A 29 -7.80 3.55 0.74
CA VAL A 29 -7.14 4.29 -0.35
C VAL A 29 -6.07 3.43 -1.00
N LEU A 30 -5.26 2.72 -0.22
CA LEU A 30 -4.22 1.81 -0.73
C LEU A 30 -4.84 0.73 -1.63
N GLU A 31 -5.86 0.02 -1.16
CA GLU A 31 -6.57 -1.02 -1.93
C GLU A 31 -7.07 -0.52 -3.29
N LYS A 32 -7.64 0.69 -3.32
CA LYS A 32 -8.12 1.27 -4.58
C LYS A 32 -6.98 1.75 -5.47
N VAL A 33 -5.87 2.19 -4.89
CA VAL A 33 -4.67 2.60 -5.62
C VAL A 33 -4.01 1.39 -6.28
N VAL A 34 -3.90 0.25 -5.60
CA VAL A 34 -3.22 -0.94 -6.13
C VAL A 34 -3.99 -1.59 -7.29
N VAL A 35 -5.32 -1.45 -7.33
CA VAL A 35 -6.14 -1.83 -8.49
C VAL A 35 -6.09 -0.80 -9.64
N GLY A 36 -5.27 0.25 -9.51
CA GLY A 36 -5.02 1.23 -10.58
C GLY A 36 -6.09 2.32 -10.72
N LYS A 37 -6.95 2.54 -9.71
CA LYS A 37 -7.95 3.62 -9.78
C LYS A 37 -7.27 5.00 -9.66
N SER A 38 -7.78 5.96 -10.43
CA SER A 38 -7.33 7.36 -10.35
C SER A 38 -7.87 8.04 -9.09
N ASN A 39 -7.18 9.09 -8.62
CA ASN A 39 -7.58 9.86 -7.43
C ASN A 39 -9.04 10.33 -7.50
N LYS A 40 -9.53 10.69 -8.69
CA LYS A 40 -10.91 11.13 -8.91
C LYS A 40 -11.91 10.00 -8.67
N VAL A 41 -11.63 8.80 -9.18
CA VAL A 41 -12.50 7.63 -8.98
C VAL A 41 -12.49 7.22 -7.51
N ILE A 42 -11.32 7.19 -6.87
CA ILE A 42 -11.20 6.88 -5.44
C ILE A 42 -11.99 7.88 -4.60
N ALA A 43 -11.90 9.17 -4.93
CA ALA A 43 -12.63 10.22 -4.24
C ALA A 43 -14.15 9.99 -4.34
N SER A 44 -14.65 9.68 -5.53
CA SER A 44 -16.07 9.35 -5.73
C SER A 44 -16.49 8.08 -4.98
N ASP A 45 -15.69 7.01 -5.05
CA ASP A 45 -15.97 5.73 -4.37
C ASP A 45 -16.05 5.90 -2.85
N LEU A 46 -15.21 6.76 -2.28
CA LEU A 46 -15.09 6.94 -0.83
C LEU A 46 -15.92 8.13 -0.30
N GLY A 47 -16.60 8.88 -1.18
CA GLY A 47 -17.31 10.12 -0.79
C GLY A 47 -16.37 11.21 -0.26
N LEU A 48 -15.14 11.28 -0.81
CA LEU A 48 -14.11 12.25 -0.44
C LEU A 48 -13.88 13.28 -1.55
N SER A 49 -13.14 14.34 -1.21
CA SER A 49 -12.53 15.20 -2.23
C SER A 49 -11.26 14.56 -2.80
N THR A 50 -10.92 14.89 -4.04
CA THR A 50 -9.64 14.48 -4.68
C THR A 50 -8.44 14.89 -3.86
N ARG A 51 -8.46 16.11 -3.31
CA ARG A 51 -7.42 16.63 -2.41
C ARG A 51 -7.27 15.79 -1.15
N THR A 52 -8.37 15.30 -0.57
CA THR A 52 -8.33 14.41 0.59
C THR A 52 -7.69 13.07 0.25
N VAL A 53 -8.01 12.50 -0.93
CA VAL A 53 -7.37 11.27 -1.41
C VAL A 53 -5.87 11.47 -1.62
N GLU A 54 -5.45 12.61 -2.18
CA GLU A 54 -4.02 12.94 -2.34
C GLU A 54 -3.28 12.99 -1.00
N ILE A 55 -3.89 13.59 0.02
CA ILE A 55 -3.34 13.60 1.38
C ILE A 55 -3.21 12.18 1.93
N HIS A 56 -4.26 11.36 1.81
CA HIS A 56 -4.21 9.97 2.24
C HIS A 56 -3.14 9.18 1.49
N ARG A 57 -3.01 9.34 0.16
CA ARG A 57 -1.95 8.69 -0.63
C ARG A 57 -0.56 9.10 -0.17
N SER A 58 -0.35 10.38 0.13
CA SER A 58 0.92 10.87 0.66
C SER A 58 1.27 10.19 1.98
N ARG A 59 0.30 10.11 2.92
CA ARG A 59 0.49 9.45 4.22
C ARG A 59 0.70 7.95 4.09
N VAL A 60 -0.01 7.29 3.17
CA VAL A 60 0.21 5.87 2.85
C VAL A 60 1.63 5.67 2.35
N MET A 61 2.10 6.47 1.39
CA MET A 61 3.48 6.34 0.88
C MET A 61 4.52 6.60 1.97
N GLU A 62 4.29 7.57 2.86
CA GLU A 62 5.17 7.85 4.00
C GLU A 62 5.22 6.68 4.99
N LYS A 63 4.07 6.16 5.43
CA LYS A 63 3.98 5.04 6.39
C LYS A 63 4.50 3.73 5.80
N MET A 64 4.26 3.51 4.50
CA MET A 64 4.77 2.36 3.78
C MET A 64 6.25 2.53 3.41
N GLN A 65 6.81 3.73 3.56
CA GLN A 65 8.15 4.10 3.07
C GLN A 65 8.34 3.72 1.60
N ALA A 66 7.33 4.02 0.78
CA ALA A 66 7.33 3.73 -0.64
C ALA A 66 7.77 4.98 -1.41
N ASP A 67 8.86 4.87 -2.17
CA ASP A 67 9.42 5.99 -2.95
C ASP A 67 8.57 6.36 -4.17
N SER A 68 7.67 5.48 -4.58
CA SER A 68 6.79 5.69 -5.72
C SER A 68 5.53 4.85 -5.61
N LEU A 69 4.52 5.21 -6.42
CA LEU A 69 3.31 4.41 -6.57
C LEU A 69 3.62 2.98 -7.02
N ALA A 70 4.55 2.82 -7.97
CA ALA A 70 4.94 1.51 -8.45
C ALA A 70 5.66 0.69 -7.36
N HIS A 71 6.47 1.34 -6.51
CA HIS A 71 7.08 0.69 -5.35
C HIS A 71 5.99 0.22 -4.37
N LEU A 72 5.05 1.08 -4.03
CA LEU A 72 3.92 0.76 -3.15
C LEU A 72 3.10 -0.43 -3.66
N VAL A 73 2.79 -0.48 -4.95
CA VAL A 73 2.06 -1.59 -5.58
C VAL A 73 2.86 -2.90 -5.47
N ARG A 74 4.17 -2.87 -5.74
CA ARG A 74 5.02 -4.06 -5.61
C ARG A 74 5.07 -4.59 -4.18
N MET A 75 5.18 -3.69 -3.19
CA MET A 75 5.16 -4.08 -1.78
C MET A 75 3.85 -4.78 -1.41
N TYR A 76 2.71 -4.23 -1.82
CA TYR A 76 1.41 -4.82 -1.55
C TYR A 76 1.26 -6.20 -2.21
N VAL A 77 1.62 -6.33 -3.49
CA VAL A 77 1.57 -7.62 -4.21
C VAL A 77 2.50 -8.67 -3.59
N ALA A 78 3.65 -8.27 -3.05
CA ALA A 78 4.57 -9.20 -2.38
C ALA A 78 3.97 -9.83 -1.12
N VAL A 79 3.09 -9.12 -0.42
CA VAL A 79 2.40 -9.63 0.78
C VAL A 79 1.17 -10.45 0.40
N GLU A 80 0.39 -10.00 -0.60
CA GLU A 80 -0.82 -10.71 -1.05
C GLU A 80 -0.48 -12.06 -1.70
N GLY A 81 0.63 -12.15 -2.43
CA GLY A 81 1.07 -13.38 -3.09
C GLY A 81 1.56 -14.48 -2.14
N GLU A 82 1.72 -14.21 -0.84
CA GLU A 82 2.02 -15.22 0.19
C GLU A 82 0.76 -15.70 0.93
N SER A 83 -0.40 -15.11 0.67
CA SER A 83 -1.67 -15.47 1.33
C SER A 83 -2.42 -16.63 0.64
N ASP A 84 -1.79 -17.29 -0.33
CA ASP A 84 -2.35 -18.40 -1.13
C ASP A 84 -1.66 -19.75 -0.81
#